data_AF-A0A2D7MGC9-F1
#
_entry.id   AF-A0A2D7MGC9-F1
#
_cell.length_a   1.000
_cell.length_b   1.000
_cell.length_c   1.000
_cell.angle_alpha   90.00
_cell.angle_beta   90.00
_cell.angle_gamma   90.00
#
_symmetry.space_group_name_H-M   'P 1'
#
loop_
_entity.id
_entity.type
_entity.pdbx_description
1 polymer ?
#
loop_
_entity_poly.entity_id
_entity_poly.type
_entity_poly.pdbx_seq_one_letter_code
_entity_poly.pdbx_strand_id
1 'polypeptide(L)'
;MKKSKIIFLSVILVFSGCSALKTLTGNNKIGDPNDPDFLNNIQTLKSAYRDGDVKALDELIEIYENSDMHVKLRVAAGKAIANTEHPRALHAISEMVANTTAIDYSLLNESISMLGAFNENPKAADALVKSMHKLDEKTNEIHVTLVKSLNRVRTKDQIFALLDLYEFAKSNMARTEKLLTKTLGAFGSDQVVPILTTIAKDPKVNIGIRNTAVEILGKKNPDDVAIAFANLLGDPNTNLEVREFALNTMKGVKEENLVLALLNTYNSGKTEYYSLLNTMLEALGEFDDPEVKKAVIEIAQSSDYPIEIRKKSIDNLAAFNDPSVANLLLPMLENQDNYVLYDNIISMVNELGEAEKNAEMVRRMAFRAHFKRNELE
;
A
#
# COMPACT_ATOMS: atom_id res chain seq x y z
N MET A 1 -61.24 -36.05 -82.98
CA MET A 1 -61.49 -35.16 -81.81
C MET A 1 -60.23 -34.35 -81.51
N LYS A 2 -60.41 -33.03 -81.47
CA LYS A 2 -59.61 -31.91 -80.90
C LYS A 2 -58.07 -31.96 -80.79
N LYS A 3 -57.49 -30.93 -81.41
CA LYS A 3 -56.16 -30.31 -81.34
C LYS A 3 -55.75 -29.84 -79.92
N SER A 4 -54.45 -29.66 -79.66
CA SER A 4 -53.76 -28.40 -79.25
C SER A 4 -52.47 -28.68 -78.46
N LYS A 5 -51.27 -28.50 -79.04
CA LYS A 5 -50.32 -27.36 -78.94
C LYS A 5 -49.25 -27.45 -77.83
N ILE A 6 -48.01 -27.29 -78.31
CA ILE A 6 -46.71 -27.06 -77.67
C ILE A 6 -46.72 -25.84 -76.75
N ILE A 7 -46.00 -25.89 -75.61
CA ILE A 7 -45.22 -24.76 -75.08
C ILE A 7 -43.89 -25.28 -74.47
N PHE A 8 -42.79 -24.75 -75.00
CA PHE A 8 -41.43 -24.83 -74.50
C PHE A 8 -41.29 -23.79 -73.38
N LEU A 9 -40.77 -24.15 -72.20
CA LEU A 9 -40.28 -23.16 -71.25
C LEU A 9 -38.93 -23.59 -70.68
N SER A 10 -37.89 -23.05 -71.29
CA SER A 10 -36.53 -22.96 -70.77
C SER A 10 -36.50 -22.05 -69.54
N VAL A 11 -36.17 -22.61 -68.37
CA VAL A 11 -35.71 -21.82 -67.22
C VAL A 11 -34.24 -22.14 -67.00
N ILE A 12 -33.41 -21.19 -67.44
CA ILE A 12 -32.02 -21.04 -67.05
C ILE A 12 -32.03 -20.59 -65.58
N LEU A 13 -31.68 -21.48 -64.65
CA LEU A 13 -31.25 -21.08 -63.32
C LEU A 13 -29.74 -21.20 -63.27
N VAL A 14 -29.11 -20.04 -63.36
CA VAL A 14 -27.69 -19.80 -63.12
C VAL A 14 -27.38 -20.21 -61.68
N PHE A 15 -26.85 -21.41 -61.49
CA PHE A 15 -26.12 -21.78 -60.28
C PHE A 15 -24.73 -21.14 -60.35
N SER A 16 -24.65 -19.89 -59.91
CA SER A 16 -23.38 -19.22 -59.61
C SER A 16 -23.38 -18.86 -58.13
N GLY A 17 -22.46 -19.47 -57.37
CA GLY A 17 -22.16 -19.04 -56.00
C GLY A 17 -22.34 -20.08 -54.90
N CYS A 18 -22.03 -21.35 -55.14
CA CYS A 18 -21.67 -22.29 -54.07
C CYS A 18 -20.18 -22.64 -54.21
N SER A 19 -19.31 -21.75 -53.75
CA SER A 19 -17.87 -22.02 -53.67
C SER A 19 -17.21 -21.15 -52.59
N ALA A 20 -17.56 -21.39 -51.31
CA ALA A 20 -16.75 -20.89 -50.19
C ALA A 20 -16.99 -21.66 -48.87
N LEU A 21 -17.51 -22.89 -48.90
CA LEU A 21 -17.88 -23.62 -47.66
C LEU A 21 -17.04 -24.89 -47.40
N LYS A 22 -15.78 -24.94 -47.86
CA LYS A 22 -14.96 -26.16 -47.72
C LYS A 22 -13.47 -25.99 -47.38
N THR A 23 -13.06 -24.87 -46.79
CA THR A 23 -11.63 -24.64 -46.45
C THR A 23 -11.39 -23.96 -45.11
N LEU A 24 -12.11 -24.34 -44.03
CA LEU A 24 -11.74 -23.84 -42.69
C LEU A 24 -11.82 -24.92 -41.58
N THR A 25 -11.45 -26.15 -41.92
CA THR A 25 -11.14 -27.22 -40.94
C THR A 25 -9.92 -28.02 -41.38
N GLY A 26 -8.90 -27.34 -41.91
CA GLY A 26 -7.69 -27.96 -42.44
C GLY A 26 -6.42 -27.30 -41.92
N ASN A 27 -5.75 -27.99 -40.99
CA ASN A 27 -4.38 -27.78 -40.51
C ASN A 27 -4.09 -26.49 -39.74
N ASN A 28 -4.07 -26.62 -38.40
CA ASN A 28 -3.32 -25.78 -37.46
C ASN A 28 -1.80 -25.86 -37.74
N LYS A 29 -1.36 -25.34 -38.89
CA LYS A 29 0.04 -24.95 -39.07
C LYS A 29 0.12 -23.51 -38.62
N ILE A 30 0.78 -23.29 -37.49
CA ILE A 30 1.27 -21.99 -37.06
C ILE A 30 2.04 -21.42 -38.25
N GLY A 31 1.42 -20.52 -39.01
CA GLY A 31 2.04 -19.89 -40.18
C GLY A 31 3.30 -19.13 -39.77
N ASP A 32 4.23 -18.90 -40.70
CA ASP A 32 5.42 -18.10 -40.42
C ASP A 32 4.96 -16.68 -40.00
N PRO A 33 5.27 -16.20 -38.78
CA PRO A 33 4.89 -14.87 -38.33
C PRO A 33 5.50 -13.71 -39.13
N ASN A 34 6.38 -14.01 -40.11
CA ASN A 34 6.99 -13.06 -41.03
C ASN A 34 6.39 -13.11 -42.44
N ASP A 35 5.46 -14.04 -42.71
CA ASP A 35 4.71 -14.08 -43.97
C ASP A 35 3.83 -12.82 -44.11
N PRO A 36 3.91 -12.08 -45.25
CA PRO A 36 3.01 -10.97 -45.53
C PRO A 36 1.52 -11.30 -45.39
N ASP A 37 1.14 -12.54 -45.69
CA ASP A 37 -0.24 -13.01 -45.66
C ASP A 37 -0.66 -13.59 -44.30
N PHE A 38 0.25 -13.60 -43.32
CA PHE A 38 0.03 -14.17 -41.98
C PHE A 38 -1.23 -13.62 -41.28
N LEU A 39 -1.59 -12.36 -41.55
CA LEU A 39 -2.74 -11.69 -40.95
C LEU A 39 -3.97 -11.63 -41.88
N ASN A 40 -3.89 -12.18 -43.09
CA ASN A 40 -4.95 -12.06 -44.10
C ASN A 40 -6.29 -12.64 -43.58
N ASN A 41 -6.24 -13.78 -42.89
CA ASN A 41 -7.44 -14.38 -42.28
C ASN A 41 -8.17 -13.41 -41.33
N ILE A 42 -7.44 -12.66 -40.51
CA ILE A 42 -8.03 -11.66 -39.60
C ILE A 42 -8.72 -10.53 -40.38
N GLN A 43 -8.14 -10.12 -41.51
CA GLN A 43 -8.73 -9.09 -42.37
C GLN A 43 -10.00 -9.58 -43.07
N THR A 44 -10.02 -10.86 -43.49
CA THR A 44 -11.19 -11.51 -44.06
C THR A 44 -12.32 -11.57 -43.04
N LEU A 45 -12.06 -12.09 -41.84
CA LEU A 45 -13.05 -12.17 -40.76
C LEU A 45 -13.58 -10.78 -40.35
N LYS A 46 -12.69 -9.79 -40.27
CA LYS A 46 -13.09 -8.40 -40.01
C LYS A 46 -14.05 -7.86 -41.07
N SER A 47 -13.79 -8.15 -42.34
CA SER A 47 -14.66 -7.71 -43.45
C SER A 47 -16.00 -8.44 -43.41
N ALA A 48 -15.99 -9.76 -43.22
CA ALA A 48 -17.20 -10.57 -43.10
C ALA A 48 -18.12 -10.10 -41.95
N TYR A 49 -17.54 -9.76 -40.79
CA TYR A 49 -18.32 -9.18 -39.69
C TYR A 49 -18.95 -7.84 -40.06
N ARG A 50 -18.21 -6.96 -40.76
CA ARG A 50 -18.75 -5.67 -41.24
C ARG A 50 -19.89 -5.85 -42.25
N ASP A 51 -19.86 -6.93 -43.01
CA ASP A 51 -20.90 -7.31 -43.97
C ASP A 51 -22.11 -8.01 -43.30
N GLY A 52 -22.09 -8.17 -41.97
CA GLY A 52 -23.19 -8.68 -41.16
C GLY A 52 -23.05 -10.12 -40.68
N ASP A 53 -21.92 -10.79 -40.95
CA ASP A 53 -21.69 -12.15 -40.48
C ASP A 53 -21.25 -12.18 -39.01
N VAL A 54 -22.21 -12.40 -38.12
CA VAL A 54 -21.97 -12.47 -36.67
C VAL A 54 -21.07 -13.66 -36.30
N LYS A 55 -21.02 -14.73 -37.11
CA LYS A 55 -20.12 -15.87 -36.83
C LYS A 55 -18.65 -15.50 -36.98
N ALA A 56 -18.34 -14.55 -37.86
CA ALA A 56 -16.98 -14.03 -38.01
C ALA A 56 -16.48 -13.35 -36.73
N LEU A 57 -17.37 -12.78 -35.91
CA LEU A 57 -16.99 -12.26 -34.59
C LEU A 57 -16.59 -13.38 -33.62
N ASP A 58 -17.31 -14.50 -33.66
CA ASP A 58 -17.07 -15.64 -32.78
C ASP A 58 -15.72 -16.30 -33.10
N GLU A 59 -15.41 -16.47 -34.39
CA GLU A 59 -14.10 -16.96 -34.83
C GLU A 59 -12.96 -15.99 -34.44
N LEU A 60 -13.19 -14.67 -34.51
CA LEU A 60 -12.21 -13.70 -34.04
C LEU A 60 -12.00 -13.76 -32.51
N ILE A 61 -13.04 -14.05 -31.72
CA ILE A 61 -12.94 -14.26 -30.26
C ILE A 61 -12.16 -15.54 -29.96
N GLU A 62 -12.45 -16.65 -30.64
CA GLU A 62 -11.72 -17.91 -30.46
C GLU A 62 -10.22 -17.76 -30.76
N ILE A 63 -9.86 -17.05 -31.84
CA ILE A 63 -8.46 -16.77 -32.16
C ILE A 63 -7.79 -15.91 -31.09
N TYR A 64 -8.51 -14.93 -30.53
CA TYR A 64 -7.99 -14.05 -29.47
C TYR A 64 -7.70 -14.82 -28.16
N GLU A 65 -8.61 -15.71 -27.77
CA GLU A 65 -8.55 -16.46 -26.51
C GLU A 65 -7.57 -17.64 -26.52
N ASN A 66 -7.32 -18.24 -27.69
CA ASN A 66 -6.50 -19.45 -27.80
C ASN A 66 -5.01 -19.20 -27.46
N SER A 67 -4.52 -19.80 -26.37
CA SER A 67 -3.13 -19.67 -25.89
C SER A 67 -2.07 -20.27 -26.81
N ASP A 68 -2.45 -21.27 -27.62
CA ASP A 68 -1.53 -21.97 -28.53
C ASP A 68 -1.28 -21.16 -29.82
N MET A 69 -2.11 -20.14 -30.09
CA MET A 69 -1.95 -19.26 -31.24
C MET A 69 -0.82 -18.26 -31.03
N HIS A 70 -0.09 -17.97 -32.11
CA HIS A 70 0.99 -17.00 -32.08
C HIS A 70 0.50 -15.60 -31.64
N VAL A 71 1.24 -14.94 -30.74
CA VAL A 71 0.85 -13.66 -30.10
C VAL A 71 0.45 -12.58 -31.12
N LYS A 72 1.15 -12.48 -32.26
CA LYS A 72 0.78 -11.52 -33.33
C LYS A 72 -0.64 -11.72 -33.88
N LEU A 73 -1.08 -12.97 -34.06
CA LEU A 73 -2.45 -13.30 -34.53
C LEU A 73 -3.48 -12.93 -33.46
N ARG A 74 -3.23 -13.31 -32.21
CA ARG A 74 -4.10 -13.00 -31.06
C ARG A 74 -4.27 -11.49 -30.91
N VAL A 75 -3.18 -10.73 -31.00
CA VAL A 75 -3.23 -9.25 -30.96
C VAL A 75 -4.02 -8.67 -32.13
N ALA A 76 -3.86 -9.20 -33.34
CA ALA A 76 -4.60 -8.73 -34.51
C ALA A 76 -6.11 -9.02 -34.37
N ALA A 77 -6.48 -10.22 -33.92
CA ALA A 77 -7.87 -10.60 -33.63
C ALA A 77 -8.47 -9.71 -32.52
N GLY A 78 -7.73 -9.51 -31.42
CA GLY A 78 -8.11 -8.61 -30.32
C GLY A 78 -8.38 -7.18 -30.80
N LYS A 79 -7.53 -6.62 -31.67
CA LYS A 79 -7.78 -5.31 -32.30
C LYS A 79 -9.02 -5.30 -33.19
N ALA A 80 -9.29 -6.39 -33.91
CA ALA A 80 -10.48 -6.50 -34.75
C ALA A 80 -11.76 -6.48 -33.91
N ILE A 81 -11.84 -7.32 -32.86
CA ILE A 81 -13.02 -7.41 -31.98
C ILE A 81 -13.22 -6.17 -31.12
N ALA A 82 -12.14 -5.48 -30.69
CA ALA A 82 -12.25 -4.24 -29.92
C ALA A 82 -12.94 -3.10 -30.68
N ASN A 83 -12.81 -3.06 -32.01
CA ASN A 83 -13.46 -2.04 -32.86
C ASN A 83 -14.96 -2.31 -33.10
N THR A 84 -15.49 -3.43 -32.61
CA THR A 84 -16.88 -3.81 -32.84
C THR A 84 -17.84 -3.25 -31.81
N GLU A 85 -17.33 -2.87 -30.63
CA GLU A 85 -18.11 -2.48 -29.44
C GLU A 85 -19.17 -3.52 -29.01
N HIS A 86 -19.07 -4.76 -29.50
CA HIS A 86 -20.05 -5.81 -29.25
C HIS A 86 -19.91 -6.35 -27.81
N PRO A 87 -21.01 -6.62 -27.06
CA PRO A 87 -20.94 -7.09 -25.68
C PRO A 87 -20.11 -8.37 -25.48
N ARG A 88 -20.16 -9.31 -26.43
CA ARG A 88 -19.33 -10.53 -26.40
C ARG A 88 -17.84 -10.25 -26.58
N ALA A 89 -17.49 -9.31 -27.46
CA ALA A 89 -16.10 -8.87 -27.62
C ALA A 89 -15.60 -8.19 -26.35
N LEU A 90 -16.43 -7.35 -25.73
CA LEU A 90 -16.14 -6.71 -24.44
C LEU A 90 -15.91 -7.76 -23.34
N HIS A 91 -16.77 -8.78 -23.24
CA HIS A 91 -16.61 -9.86 -22.27
C HIS A 91 -15.31 -10.64 -22.47
N ALA A 92 -15.03 -11.10 -23.70
CA ALA A 92 -13.80 -11.82 -24.03
C ALA A 92 -12.53 -11.01 -23.71
N ILE A 93 -12.50 -9.72 -24.07
CA ILE A 93 -11.38 -8.83 -23.73
C ILE A 93 -11.26 -8.62 -22.22
N SER A 94 -12.38 -8.48 -21.51
CA SER A 94 -12.39 -8.29 -20.06
C SER A 94 -11.88 -9.52 -19.31
N GLU A 95 -12.31 -10.71 -19.71
CA GLU A 95 -11.84 -11.98 -19.15
C GLU A 95 -10.35 -12.19 -19.40
N MET A 96 -9.87 -11.88 -20.61
CA MET A 96 -8.44 -11.92 -20.89
C MET A 96 -7.66 -11.00 -19.95
N VAL A 97 -8.09 -9.74 -19.80
CA VAL A 97 -7.43 -8.76 -18.91
C VAL A 97 -7.47 -9.22 -17.44
N ALA A 98 -8.59 -9.79 -16.98
CA ALA A 98 -8.74 -10.27 -15.62
C ALA A 98 -7.89 -11.53 -15.32
N ASN A 99 -7.73 -12.42 -16.30
CA ASN A 99 -7.16 -13.75 -16.09
C ASN A 99 -5.79 -13.96 -16.77
N THR A 100 -5.12 -12.89 -17.23
CA THR A 100 -3.84 -13.00 -17.96
C THR A 100 -2.78 -13.73 -17.11
N THR A 101 -2.51 -14.98 -17.54
CA THR A 101 -1.36 -15.89 -17.29
C THR A 101 -1.07 -16.39 -15.87
N ALA A 102 -2.06 -16.97 -15.18
CA ALA A 102 -1.84 -17.73 -13.94
C ALA A 102 -0.80 -18.87 -14.06
N ILE A 103 -0.65 -19.48 -15.25
CA ILE A 103 0.26 -20.62 -15.51
C ILE A 103 1.73 -20.20 -15.44
N ASP A 104 2.09 -19.05 -16.03
CA ASP A 104 3.48 -18.54 -16.01
C ASP A 104 3.90 -18.13 -14.59
N TYR A 105 2.96 -17.58 -13.81
CA TYR A 105 3.20 -17.24 -12.40
C TYR A 105 3.40 -18.48 -11.52
N SER A 106 2.72 -19.60 -11.81
CA SER A 106 2.90 -20.84 -11.05
C SER A 106 4.33 -21.39 -11.18
N LEU A 107 4.84 -21.51 -12.40
CA LEU A 107 6.21 -21.98 -12.64
C LEU A 107 7.26 -20.99 -12.12
N LEU A 108 7.01 -19.69 -12.28
CA LEU A 108 7.86 -18.64 -11.75
C LEU A 108 7.93 -18.69 -10.22
N ASN A 109 6.80 -18.84 -9.52
CA ASN A 109 6.74 -18.94 -8.07
C ASN A 109 7.50 -20.17 -7.56
N GLU A 110 7.37 -21.30 -8.24
CA GLU A 110 8.14 -22.51 -7.93
C GLU A 110 9.64 -22.27 -8.12
N SER A 111 10.04 -21.61 -9.21
CA SER A 111 11.44 -21.27 -9.48
C SER A 111 12.03 -20.30 -8.46
N ILE A 112 11.25 -19.31 -8.00
CA ILE A 112 11.61 -18.40 -6.91
C ILE A 112 11.79 -19.17 -5.60
N SER A 113 10.89 -20.11 -5.31
CA SER A 113 10.97 -20.97 -4.12
C SER A 113 12.23 -21.84 -4.14
N MET A 114 12.59 -22.40 -5.29
CA MET A 114 13.84 -23.14 -5.49
C MET A 114 15.08 -22.28 -5.26
N LEU A 115 15.10 -21.02 -5.73
CA LEU A 115 16.19 -20.08 -5.45
C LEU A 115 16.30 -19.77 -3.95
N GLY A 116 15.18 -19.66 -3.23
CA GLY A 116 15.14 -19.45 -1.79
C GLY A 116 15.72 -20.61 -0.96
N ALA A 117 15.83 -21.82 -1.53
CA ALA A 117 16.41 -22.98 -0.83
C ALA A 117 17.95 -22.96 -0.75
N PHE A 118 18.63 -22.05 -1.46
CA PHE A 118 20.09 -21.91 -1.42
C PHE A 118 20.53 -20.99 -0.26
N ASN A 119 20.73 -21.55 0.92
CA ASN A 119 21.20 -20.82 2.10
C ASN A 119 22.53 -20.08 1.86
N GLU A 120 22.60 -18.83 2.33
CA GLU A 120 23.81 -17.98 2.31
C GLU A 120 24.46 -17.82 0.92
N ASN A 121 23.69 -18.00 -0.16
CA ASN A 121 24.21 -17.90 -1.52
C ASN A 121 23.96 -16.50 -2.11
N PRO A 122 25.01 -15.66 -2.27
CA PRO A 122 24.84 -14.29 -2.78
C PRO A 122 24.34 -14.26 -4.23
N LYS A 123 24.62 -15.28 -5.06
CA LYS A 123 24.11 -15.34 -6.43
C LYS A 123 22.61 -15.63 -6.48
N ALA A 124 22.09 -16.43 -5.55
CA ALA A 124 20.66 -16.67 -5.42
C ALA A 124 19.94 -15.39 -4.97
N ALA A 125 20.51 -14.67 -3.99
CA ALA A 125 20.01 -13.36 -3.57
C ALA A 125 19.99 -12.35 -4.72
N ASP A 126 21.08 -12.23 -5.48
CA ASP A 126 21.16 -11.35 -6.66
C ASP A 126 20.10 -11.71 -7.72
N ALA A 127 19.87 -13.01 -7.96
CA ALA A 127 18.87 -13.47 -8.92
C ALA A 127 17.45 -13.13 -8.46
N LEU A 128 17.15 -13.30 -7.18
CA LEU A 128 15.86 -12.92 -6.59
C LEU A 128 15.61 -11.42 -6.70
N VAL A 129 16.59 -10.58 -6.35
CA VAL A 129 16.50 -9.11 -6.48
C VAL A 129 16.32 -8.68 -7.94
N LYS A 130 17.09 -9.26 -8.86
CA LYS A 130 16.93 -9.00 -10.31
C LYS A 130 15.54 -9.41 -10.82
N SER A 131 15.02 -10.55 -10.35
CA SER A 131 13.69 -11.01 -10.68
C SER A 131 12.62 -10.03 -10.18
N MET A 132 12.74 -9.54 -8.94
CA MET A 132 11.83 -8.51 -8.40
C MET A 132 11.84 -7.25 -9.26
N HIS A 133 13.02 -6.69 -9.57
CA HIS A 133 13.10 -5.50 -10.42
C HIS A 133 12.48 -5.72 -11.80
N LYS A 134 12.71 -6.88 -12.42
CA LYS A 134 12.17 -7.15 -13.76
C LYS A 134 10.66 -7.34 -13.75
N LEU A 135 10.13 -7.96 -12.69
CA LEU A 135 8.69 -8.10 -12.48
C LEU A 135 8.06 -6.74 -12.21
N ASP A 136 8.64 -5.91 -11.34
CA ASP A 136 8.15 -4.56 -11.05
C ASP A 136 8.13 -3.67 -12.28
N GLU A 137 9.17 -3.73 -13.14
CA GLU A 137 9.19 -2.99 -14.41
C GLU A 137 8.01 -3.40 -15.31
N LYS A 138 7.82 -4.71 -15.51
CA LYS A 138 6.74 -5.25 -16.34
C LYS A 138 5.35 -4.96 -15.77
N THR A 139 5.15 -5.15 -14.47
CA THR A 139 3.86 -4.90 -13.82
C THR A 139 3.54 -3.40 -13.82
N ASN A 140 4.53 -2.53 -13.62
CA ASN A 140 4.33 -1.08 -13.74
C ASN A 140 3.95 -0.65 -15.15
N GLU A 141 4.56 -1.22 -16.20
CA GLU A 141 4.15 -0.96 -17.60
C GLU A 141 2.67 -1.35 -17.83
N ILE A 142 2.24 -2.48 -17.27
CA ILE A 142 0.85 -2.93 -17.31
C ILE A 142 -0.05 -1.97 -16.54
N HIS A 143 0.29 -1.61 -15.30
CA HIS A 143 -0.48 -0.65 -14.49
C HIS A 143 -0.64 0.70 -15.20
N VAL A 144 0.43 1.24 -15.78
CA VAL A 144 0.38 2.49 -16.56
C VAL A 144 -0.57 2.35 -17.76
N THR A 145 -0.51 1.21 -18.45
CA THR A 145 -1.40 0.94 -19.59
C THR A 145 -2.87 0.81 -19.16
N LEU A 146 -3.14 0.15 -18.04
CA LEU A 146 -4.47 0.02 -17.45
C LEU A 146 -5.03 1.39 -17.06
N VAL A 147 -4.27 2.21 -16.31
CA VAL A 147 -4.68 3.57 -15.91
C VAL A 147 -4.96 4.46 -17.13
N LYS A 148 -4.06 4.44 -18.13
CA LYS A 148 -4.26 5.20 -19.36
C LYS A 148 -5.48 4.74 -20.14
N SER A 149 -5.75 3.44 -20.16
CA SER A 149 -6.92 2.87 -20.83
C SER A 149 -8.19 3.22 -20.08
N LEU A 150 -8.20 3.08 -18.75
CA LEU A 150 -9.33 3.48 -17.90
C LEU A 150 -9.68 4.95 -18.11
N ASN A 151 -8.68 5.85 -18.17
CA ASN A 151 -8.90 7.28 -18.47
C ASN A 151 -9.61 7.53 -19.82
N ARG A 152 -9.47 6.63 -20.80
CA ARG A 152 -10.10 6.76 -22.12
C ARG A 152 -11.56 6.30 -22.15
N VAL A 153 -11.99 5.42 -21.24
CA VAL A 153 -13.34 4.83 -21.24
C VAL A 153 -14.44 5.87 -20.89
N ARG A 154 -14.09 7.02 -20.27
CA ARG A 154 -14.97 8.19 -20.02
C ARG A 154 -16.36 7.83 -19.50
N THR A 155 -16.43 7.21 -18.32
CA THR A 155 -17.69 6.85 -17.63
C THR A 155 -17.91 7.72 -16.38
N LYS A 156 -19.16 7.84 -15.91
CA LYS A 156 -19.47 8.54 -14.65
C LYS A 156 -18.81 7.86 -13.44
N ASP A 157 -18.61 6.55 -13.51
CA ASP A 157 -18.02 5.74 -12.44
C ASP A 157 -16.48 5.65 -12.52
N GLN A 158 -15.86 6.32 -13.49
CA GLN A 158 -14.41 6.32 -13.71
C GLN A 158 -13.63 6.86 -12.50
N ILE A 159 -14.20 7.84 -11.79
CA ILE A 159 -13.59 8.40 -10.57
C ILE A 159 -13.48 7.33 -9.49
N PHE A 160 -14.55 6.57 -9.25
CA PHE A 160 -14.54 5.49 -8.25
C PHE A 160 -13.54 4.39 -8.63
N ALA A 161 -13.52 3.95 -9.89
CA ALA A 161 -12.54 2.96 -10.34
C ALA A 161 -11.08 3.44 -10.20
N LEU A 162 -10.82 4.74 -10.39
CA LEU A 162 -9.48 5.33 -10.18
C LEU A 162 -9.13 5.45 -8.69
N LEU A 163 -10.10 5.77 -7.82
CA LEU A 163 -9.91 5.80 -6.37
C LEU A 163 -9.63 4.40 -5.83
N ASP A 164 -10.41 3.40 -6.24
CA ASP A 164 -10.21 2.00 -5.84
C ASP A 164 -8.81 1.51 -6.26
N LEU A 165 -8.39 1.84 -7.48
CA LEU A 165 -7.05 1.48 -7.96
C LEU A 165 -5.94 2.19 -7.17
N TYR A 166 -6.14 3.46 -6.81
CA TYR A 166 -5.20 4.22 -5.98
C TYR A 166 -5.07 3.61 -4.59
N GLU A 167 -6.19 3.28 -3.94
CA GLU A 167 -6.22 2.63 -2.63
C GLU A 167 -5.55 1.24 -2.68
N PHE A 168 -5.84 0.45 -3.71
CA PHE A 168 -5.23 -0.85 -3.93
C PHE A 168 -3.70 -0.75 -4.09
N ALA A 169 -3.22 0.18 -4.93
CA ALA A 169 -1.79 0.40 -5.14
C ALA A 169 -1.08 0.82 -3.83
N LYS A 170 -1.69 1.76 -3.08
CA LYS A 170 -1.17 2.22 -1.79
C LYS A 170 -1.12 1.09 -0.76
N SER A 171 -2.16 0.26 -0.68
CA SER A 171 -2.24 -0.89 0.21
C SER A 171 -1.16 -1.94 -0.13
N ASN A 172 -0.94 -2.22 -1.41
CA ASN A 172 0.07 -3.18 -1.85
C ASN A 172 1.49 -2.70 -1.54
N MET A 173 1.79 -1.42 -1.78
CA MET A 173 3.07 -0.81 -1.41
C MET A 173 3.31 -0.93 0.10
N ALA A 174 2.32 -0.58 0.93
CA ALA A 174 2.42 -0.71 2.38
C ALA A 174 2.64 -2.15 2.83
N ARG A 175 2.01 -3.14 2.16
CA ARG A 175 2.23 -4.56 2.45
C ARG A 175 3.66 -4.99 2.14
N THR A 176 4.21 -4.56 1.01
CA THR A 176 5.59 -4.84 0.61
C THR A 176 6.60 -4.20 1.56
N GLU A 177 6.43 -2.91 1.88
CA GLU A 177 7.25 -2.21 2.87
C GLU A 177 7.21 -2.89 4.24
N LYS A 178 6.01 -3.27 4.72
CA LYS A 178 5.88 -4.01 5.99
C LYS A 178 6.64 -5.32 6.00
N LEU A 179 6.59 -6.07 4.89
CA LEU A 179 7.34 -7.33 4.75
C LEU A 179 8.84 -7.07 4.75
N LEU A 180 9.33 -6.10 3.98
CA LEU A 180 10.75 -5.72 3.96
C LEU A 180 11.24 -5.31 5.34
N THR A 181 10.49 -4.46 6.06
CA THR A 181 10.82 -4.05 7.43
C THR A 181 10.93 -5.24 8.38
N LYS A 182 9.98 -6.20 8.32
CA LYS A 182 10.04 -7.42 9.13
C LYS A 182 11.22 -8.31 8.77
N THR A 183 11.50 -8.49 7.48
CA THR A 183 12.64 -9.26 7.01
C THR A 183 13.96 -8.61 7.44
N LEU A 184 14.07 -7.28 7.39
CA LEU A 184 15.21 -6.54 7.93
C LEU A 184 15.40 -6.82 9.42
N GLY A 185 14.32 -6.79 10.22
CA GLY A 185 14.37 -7.08 11.64
C GLY A 185 14.70 -8.53 12.00
N ALA A 186 14.37 -9.48 11.12
CA ALA A 186 14.73 -10.88 11.30
C ALA A 186 16.23 -11.13 11.15
N PHE A 187 16.97 -10.22 10.51
CA PHE A 187 18.43 -10.26 10.55
C PHE A 187 18.93 -9.79 11.93
N GLY A 188 19.62 -10.67 12.63
CA GLY A 188 20.29 -10.37 13.91
C GLY A 188 21.50 -9.44 13.78
N SER A 189 21.69 -8.76 12.65
CA SER A 189 22.79 -7.82 12.40
C SER A 189 22.38 -6.39 12.76
N ASP A 190 23.27 -5.62 13.37
CA ASP A 190 23.02 -4.20 13.70
C ASP A 190 23.17 -3.29 12.47
N GLN A 191 23.66 -3.83 11.35
CA GLN A 191 23.71 -3.11 10.07
C GLN A 191 22.33 -2.67 9.56
N VAL A 192 21.24 -3.25 10.07
CA VAL A 192 19.87 -2.84 9.71
C VAL A 192 19.37 -1.64 10.54
N VAL A 193 20.06 -1.24 11.61
CA VAL A 193 19.63 -0.14 12.49
C VAL A 193 19.45 1.19 11.72
N PRO A 194 20.38 1.63 10.84
CA PRO A 194 20.21 2.91 10.12
C PRO A 194 18.97 2.94 9.21
N ILE A 195 18.69 1.85 8.49
CA ILE A 195 17.53 1.78 7.61
C ILE A 195 16.22 1.67 8.39
N LEU A 196 16.17 0.89 9.48
CA LEU A 196 15.00 0.82 10.37
C LEU A 196 14.72 2.17 11.04
N THR A 197 15.76 2.92 11.41
CA THR A 197 15.65 4.29 11.94
C THR A 197 15.07 5.23 10.88
N THR A 198 15.55 5.13 9.63
CA THR A 198 15.02 5.94 8.52
C THR A 198 13.55 5.64 8.27
N ILE A 199 13.17 4.36 8.25
CA ILE A 199 11.76 3.91 8.12
C ILE A 199 10.92 4.48 9.27
N ALA A 200 11.39 4.39 10.52
CA ALA A 200 10.67 4.89 11.69
C ALA A 200 10.48 6.42 11.68
N LYS A 201 11.42 7.17 11.06
CA LYS A 201 11.38 8.65 10.98
C LYS A 201 10.59 9.19 9.78
N ASP A 202 10.51 8.46 8.68
CA ASP A 202 9.93 8.98 7.43
C ASP A 202 8.41 9.19 7.57
N PRO A 203 7.90 10.45 7.51
CA PRO A 203 6.47 10.74 7.63
C PRO A 203 5.63 10.21 6.45
N LYS A 204 6.27 9.82 5.34
CA LYS A 204 5.58 9.24 4.17
C LYS A 204 5.32 7.74 4.33
N VAL A 205 6.03 7.08 5.24
CA VAL A 205 5.84 5.66 5.53
C VAL A 205 4.60 5.48 6.42
N ASN A 206 3.80 4.45 6.11
CA ASN A 206 2.62 4.14 6.91
C ASN A 206 3.01 3.88 8.38
N ILE A 207 2.28 4.48 9.32
CA ILE A 207 2.59 4.40 10.75
C ILE A 207 2.70 2.97 11.28
N GLY A 208 1.90 2.01 10.81
CA GLY A 208 1.96 0.64 11.28
C GLY A 208 3.31 -0.01 10.94
N ILE A 209 3.93 0.42 9.85
CA ILE A 209 5.27 0.01 9.43
C ILE A 209 6.34 0.72 10.26
N ARG A 210 6.14 2.01 10.55
CA ARG A 210 6.99 2.78 11.46
C ARG A 210 7.00 2.18 12.87
N ASN A 211 5.83 1.83 13.42
CA ASN A 211 5.69 1.11 14.70
C ASN A 211 6.42 -0.22 14.63
N THR A 212 6.22 -0.99 13.54
CA THR A 212 6.93 -2.27 13.35
C THR A 212 8.45 -2.06 13.38
N ALA A 213 8.98 -1.02 12.74
CA ALA A 213 10.41 -0.71 12.75
C ALA A 213 10.91 -0.35 14.17
N VAL A 214 10.14 0.41 14.95
CA VAL A 214 10.46 0.73 16.34
C VAL A 214 10.40 -0.50 17.24
N GLU A 215 9.39 -1.36 17.11
CA GLU A 215 9.30 -2.63 17.84
C GLU A 215 10.50 -3.54 17.56
N ILE A 216 11.00 -3.55 16.32
CA ILE A 216 12.19 -4.29 15.93
C ILE A 216 13.44 -3.67 16.57
N LEU A 217 13.58 -2.35 16.51
CA LEU A 217 14.70 -1.63 17.11
C LEU A 217 14.73 -1.83 18.64
N GLY A 218 13.59 -1.82 19.32
CA GLY A 218 13.49 -2.03 20.78
C GLY A 218 13.83 -3.44 21.23
N LYS A 219 13.93 -4.42 20.32
CA LYS A 219 14.39 -5.79 20.60
C LYS A 219 15.87 -6.00 20.30
N LYS A 220 16.56 -4.98 19.78
CA LYS A 220 18.01 -5.00 19.52
C LYS A 220 18.77 -4.52 20.76
N ASN A 221 20.08 -4.72 20.76
CA ASN A 221 20.95 -4.30 21.86
C ASN A 221 20.81 -2.78 22.10
N PRO A 222 20.47 -2.35 23.34
CA PRO A 222 20.25 -0.94 23.67
C PRO A 222 21.40 -0.01 23.28
N ASP A 223 22.64 -0.46 23.44
CA ASP A 223 23.85 0.30 23.11
C ASP A 223 23.92 0.66 21.61
N ASP A 224 23.38 -0.19 20.75
CA ASP A 224 23.45 -0.04 19.29
C ASP A 224 22.31 0.83 18.73
N VAL A 225 21.24 1.07 19.51
CA VAL A 225 20.03 1.77 19.06
C VAL A 225 19.68 3.03 19.86
N ALA A 226 20.38 3.33 20.96
CA ALA A 226 20.14 4.50 21.81
C ALA A 226 20.08 5.83 21.02
N ILE A 227 21.05 6.07 20.12
CA ILE A 227 21.10 7.27 19.26
C ILE A 227 19.88 7.32 18.32
N ALA A 228 19.42 6.18 17.81
CA ALA A 228 18.24 6.12 16.96
C ALA A 228 16.97 6.46 17.73
N PHE A 229 16.82 5.96 18.96
CA PHE A 229 15.68 6.26 19.84
C PHE A 229 15.64 7.74 20.27
N ALA A 230 16.78 8.31 20.69
CA ALA A 230 16.86 9.74 21.04
C ALA A 230 16.45 10.64 19.86
N ASN A 231 16.90 10.30 18.65
CA ASN A 231 16.55 11.00 17.41
C ASN A 231 15.09 10.84 16.98
N LEU A 232 14.40 9.80 17.44
CA LEU A 232 12.98 9.55 17.19
C LEU A 232 12.09 10.32 18.19
N LEU A 233 12.51 10.39 19.46
CA LEU A 233 11.79 11.09 20.52
C LEU A 233 11.90 12.62 20.41
N GLY A 234 13.04 13.14 19.93
CA GLY A 234 13.28 14.58 19.77
C GLY A 234 12.70 15.22 18.51
N ASP A 235 11.94 14.49 17.69
CA ASP A 235 11.38 15.00 16.42
C ASP A 235 9.86 15.20 16.50
N PRO A 236 9.39 16.41 16.87
CA PRO A 236 7.96 16.73 16.95
C PRO A 236 7.25 16.78 15.59
N ASN A 237 7.99 16.74 14.47
CA ASN A 237 7.42 16.81 13.11
C ASN A 237 7.05 15.46 12.51
N THR A 238 7.26 14.37 13.25
CA THR A 238 7.02 13.01 12.78
C THR A 238 5.57 12.68 12.36
N ASN A 239 4.60 13.61 12.46
CA ASN A 239 3.27 13.49 11.82
C ASN A 239 2.53 14.82 11.53
N LEU A 240 3.22 15.97 11.48
CA LEU A 240 2.56 17.27 11.23
C LEU A 240 2.09 17.46 9.78
N GLU A 241 2.68 16.73 8.81
CA GLU A 241 2.39 16.92 7.38
C GLU A 241 0.99 16.44 6.96
N VAL A 242 0.40 15.41 7.60
CA VAL A 242 -0.99 14.98 7.33
C VAL A 242 -1.99 16.03 7.82
N ARG A 243 -1.70 16.69 8.94
CA ARG A 243 -2.48 17.82 9.45
C ARG A 243 -2.41 19.00 8.49
N GLU A 244 -1.23 19.34 7.98
CA GLU A 244 -1.04 20.48 7.07
C GLU A 244 -1.64 20.21 5.68
N PHE A 245 -1.49 18.99 5.15
CA PHE A 245 -2.11 18.56 3.90
C PHE A 245 -3.65 18.52 4.00
N ALA A 246 -4.22 17.96 5.08
CA ALA A 246 -5.65 17.94 5.29
C ALA A 246 -6.22 19.37 5.46
N LEU A 247 -5.58 20.23 6.27
CA LEU A 247 -6.02 21.62 6.47
C LEU A 247 -5.95 22.46 5.19
N ASN A 248 -4.92 22.26 4.36
CA ASN A 248 -4.78 22.94 3.07
C ASN A 248 -5.75 22.42 2.01
N THR A 249 -6.06 21.11 2.03
CA THR A 249 -6.99 20.48 1.07
C THR A 249 -8.47 20.72 1.43
N MET A 250 -8.82 20.86 2.71
CA MET A 250 -10.18 21.18 3.17
C MET A 250 -10.61 22.62 2.85
N LYS A 251 -9.68 23.50 2.48
CA LYS A 251 -9.97 24.90 2.13
C LYS A 251 -10.60 25.00 0.74
N GLY A 252 -11.91 24.77 0.65
CA GLY A 252 -12.71 24.96 -0.57
C GLY A 252 -13.52 23.75 -1.06
N VAL A 253 -13.46 22.61 -0.35
CA VAL A 253 -14.24 21.41 -0.68
C VAL A 253 -15.68 21.55 -0.16
N LYS A 254 -16.69 21.35 -1.03
CA LYS A 254 -18.12 21.47 -0.69
C LYS A 254 -18.82 20.12 -0.46
N GLU A 255 -18.16 18.99 -0.75
CA GLU A 255 -18.75 17.66 -0.57
C GLU A 255 -18.53 17.13 0.85
N GLU A 256 -19.64 16.95 1.57
CA GLU A 256 -19.71 16.49 2.96
C GLU A 256 -19.01 15.13 3.19
N ASN A 257 -19.14 14.19 2.25
CA ASN A 257 -18.50 12.88 2.34
C ASN A 257 -16.97 12.94 2.22
N LEU A 258 -16.44 13.89 1.44
CA LEU A 258 -15.00 14.09 1.30
C LEU A 258 -14.42 14.75 2.56
N VAL A 259 -15.17 15.68 3.17
CA VAL A 259 -14.81 16.27 4.47
C VAL A 259 -14.78 15.22 5.57
N LEU A 260 -15.77 14.33 5.63
CA LEU A 260 -15.81 13.23 6.62
C LEU A 260 -14.66 12.23 6.44
N ALA A 261 -14.31 11.86 5.21
CA ALA A 261 -13.17 10.98 4.93
C ALA A 261 -11.84 11.62 5.35
N LEU A 262 -11.68 12.93 5.13
CA LEU A 262 -10.49 13.69 5.54
C LEU A 262 -10.42 13.86 7.07
N LEU A 263 -11.54 14.10 7.74
CA LEU A 263 -11.61 14.15 9.21
C LEU A 263 -11.29 12.81 9.86
N ASN A 264 -11.80 11.71 9.30
CA ASN A 264 -11.46 10.36 9.76
C ASN A 264 -9.98 10.06 9.56
N THR A 265 -9.39 10.48 8.43
CA THR A 265 -7.96 10.35 8.16
C THR A 265 -7.14 11.15 9.18
N TYR A 266 -7.57 12.38 9.51
CA TYR A 266 -6.93 13.22 10.53
C TYR A 266 -6.98 12.60 11.93
N ASN A 267 -8.15 12.14 12.38
CA ASN A 267 -8.30 11.52 13.69
C ASN A 267 -7.54 10.18 13.78
N SER A 268 -7.48 9.43 12.67
CA SER A 268 -6.66 8.22 12.56
C SER A 268 -5.18 8.57 12.73
N GLY A 269 -4.66 9.55 11.99
CA GLY A 269 -3.26 9.99 12.12
C GLY A 269 -2.86 10.45 13.53
N LYS A 270 -3.76 11.14 14.24
CA LYS A 270 -3.55 11.53 15.65
C LYS A 270 -3.49 10.31 16.59
N THR A 271 -4.40 9.35 16.40
CA THR A 271 -4.45 8.11 17.20
C THR A 271 -3.19 7.26 16.94
N GLU A 272 -2.83 7.16 15.67
CA GLU A 272 -1.66 6.47 15.15
C GLU A 272 -0.34 7.03 15.70
N TYR A 273 -0.20 8.36 15.77
CA TYR A 273 0.95 9.03 16.41
C TYR A 273 1.12 8.63 17.88
N TYR A 274 0.05 8.69 18.67
CA TYR A 274 0.13 8.32 20.08
C TYR A 274 0.31 6.82 20.28
N SER A 275 -0.14 5.99 19.33
CA SER A 275 0.21 4.56 19.32
C SER A 275 1.71 4.35 19.14
N LEU A 276 2.35 5.01 18.16
CA LEU A 276 3.80 4.91 17.95
C LEU A 276 4.57 5.37 19.20
N LEU A 277 4.19 6.52 19.76
CA LEU A 277 4.83 7.08 20.93
C LEU A 277 4.67 6.17 22.15
N ASN A 278 3.48 5.57 22.32
CA ASN A 278 3.25 4.58 23.37
C ASN A 278 4.14 3.34 23.23
N THR A 279 4.31 2.83 22.00
CA THR A 279 5.19 1.69 21.71
C THR A 279 6.66 2.04 21.94
N MET A 280 7.09 3.26 21.58
CA MET A 280 8.43 3.76 21.92
C MET A 280 8.62 3.75 23.43
N LEU A 281 7.73 4.41 24.19
CA LEU A 281 7.79 4.47 25.66
C LEU A 281 7.78 3.09 26.32
N GLU A 282 6.99 2.14 25.81
CA GLU A 282 7.01 0.74 26.29
C GLU A 282 8.38 0.08 26.15
N ALA A 283 9.10 0.36 25.06
CA ALA A 283 10.43 -0.18 24.82
C ALA A 283 11.52 0.50 25.66
N LEU A 284 11.28 1.70 26.21
CA LEU A 284 12.31 2.51 26.89
C LEU A 284 12.65 2.05 28.31
N GLY A 285 11.83 1.22 28.96
CA GLY A 285 12.11 0.74 30.33
C GLY A 285 13.41 -0.06 30.47
N GLU A 286 14.06 -0.41 29.35
CA GLU A 286 15.29 -1.18 29.28
C GLU A 286 16.52 -0.35 28.84
N PHE A 287 16.38 0.97 28.64
CA PHE A 287 17.43 1.86 28.13
C PHE A 287 18.01 2.77 29.22
N ASP A 288 19.28 2.62 29.56
CA ASP A 288 20.01 3.53 30.46
C ASP A 288 20.91 4.51 29.68
N ASP A 289 20.30 5.30 28.79
CA ASP A 289 21.00 6.29 27.94
C ASP A 289 20.63 7.75 28.32
N PRO A 290 21.62 8.65 28.50
CA PRO A 290 21.38 10.04 28.87
C PRO A 290 20.55 10.88 27.88
N GLU A 291 20.67 10.64 26.57
CA GLU A 291 19.91 11.37 25.53
C GLU A 291 18.46 10.87 25.48
N VAL A 292 18.25 9.56 25.63
CA VAL A 292 16.90 8.99 25.78
C VAL A 292 16.22 9.57 27.02
N LYS A 293 16.90 9.59 28.18
CA LYS A 293 16.39 10.18 29.42
C LYS A 293 15.96 11.63 29.22
N LYS A 294 16.80 12.44 28.55
CA LYS A 294 16.51 13.85 28.28
C LYS A 294 15.23 14.02 27.45
N ALA A 295 15.05 13.20 26.42
CA ALA A 295 13.85 13.26 25.59
C ALA A 295 12.57 12.82 26.36
N VAL A 296 12.67 11.82 27.23
CA VAL A 296 11.54 11.40 28.09
C VAL A 296 11.14 12.49 29.08
N ILE A 297 12.12 13.21 29.68
CA ILE A 297 11.86 14.36 30.55
C ILE A 297 11.11 15.46 29.80
N GLU A 298 11.51 15.78 28.57
CA GLU A 298 10.84 16.79 27.73
C GLU A 298 9.38 16.43 27.47
N ILE A 299 9.10 15.16 27.15
CA ILE A 299 7.72 14.66 26.93
C ILE A 299 6.90 14.77 28.22
N ALA A 300 7.45 14.39 29.37
CA ALA A 300 6.75 14.46 30.65
C ALA A 300 6.34 15.91 31.00
N GLN A 301 7.25 16.86 30.78
CA GLN A 301 7.06 18.27 31.15
C GLN A 301 6.14 19.04 30.20
N SER A 302 6.13 18.72 28.91
CA SER A 302 5.39 19.48 27.90
C SER A 302 3.87 19.24 27.94
N SER A 303 3.10 20.33 27.90
CA SER A 303 1.63 20.32 27.80
C SER A 303 1.12 19.96 26.40
N ASP A 304 2.01 19.87 25.40
CA ASP A 304 1.64 19.56 24.02
C ASP A 304 1.31 18.07 23.80
N TYR A 305 1.69 17.22 24.77
CA TYR A 305 1.41 15.80 24.75
C TYR A 305 0.14 15.46 25.55
N PRO A 306 -0.65 14.44 25.13
CA PRO A 306 -1.79 13.95 25.89
C PRO A 306 -1.37 13.46 27.27
N ILE A 307 -2.33 13.54 28.18
CA ILE A 307 -2.06 13.23 29.58
C ILE A 307 -1.56 11.80 29.80
N GLU A 308 -2.11 10.82 29.09
CA GLU A 308 -1.70 9.41 29.23
C GLU A 308 -0.27 9.16 28.75
N ILE A 309 0.20 9.88 27.73
CA ILE A 309 1.60 9.84 27.29
C ILE A 309 2.51 10.42 28.37
N ARG A 310 2.14 11.57 28.94
CA ARG A 310 2.92 12.24 29.99
C ARG A 310 3.04 11.35 31.23
N LYS A 311 1.95 10.72 31.66
CA LYS A 311 1.93 9.75 32.77
C LYS A 311 2.91 8.60 32.52
N LYS A 312 2.82 7.97 31.34
CA LYS A 312 3.70 6.86 30.97
C LYS A 312 5.17 7.26 30.90
N SER A 313 5.48 8.46 30.40
CA SER A 313 6.84 9.01 30.44
C SER A 313 7.34 9.17 31.88
N ILE A 314 6.49 9.65 32.80
CA ILE A 314 6.84 9.77 34.22
C ILE A 314 7.11 8.40 34.85
N ASP A 315 6.26 7.42 34.60
CA ASP A 315 6.41 6.07 35.14
C ASP A 315 7.74 5.43 34.67
N ASN A 316 8.08 5.64 33.40
CA ASN A 316 9.35 5.15 32.84
C ASN A 316 10.59 5.83 33.41
N LEU A 317 10.49 7.05 33.93
CA LEU A 317 11.66 7.81 34.39
C LEU A 317 12.32 7.19 35.62
N ALA A 318 11.59 6.37 36.40
CA ALA A 318 12.15 5.62 37.50
C ALA A 318 13.19 4.57 37.04
N ALA A 319 13.05 4.03 35.82
CA ALA A 319 13.93 2.99 35.28
C ALA A 319 15.37 3.47 35.04
N PHE A 320 15.59 4.78 34.86
CA PHE A 320 16.94 5.37 34.72
C PHE A 320 17.70 5.48 36.04
N ASN A 321 17.06 5.18 37.18
CA ASN A 321 17.66 5.21 38.52
C ASN A 321 18.46 6.50 38.82
N ASP A 322 17.97 7.64 38.34
CA ASP A 322 18.58 8.97 38.49
C ASP A 322 17.73 9.86 39.42
N PRO A 323 18.13 10.02 40.70
CA PRO A 323 17.41 10.86 41.66
C PRO A 323 17.27 12.33 41.25
N SER A 324 18.10 12.83 40.33
CA SER A 324 18.02 14.22 39.87
C SER A 324 16.73 14.51 39.10
N VAL A 325 16.08 13.49 38.52
CA VAL A 325 14.81 13.61 37.81
C VAL A 325 13.69 14.11 38.73
N ALA A 326 13.70 13.72 40.01
CA ALA A 326 12.74 14.22 40.99
C ALA A 326 12.75 15.75 41.10
N ASN A 327 13.94 16.37 41.04
CA ASN A 327 14.08 17.83 41.09
C ASN A 327 13.49 18.53 39.86
N LEU A 328 13.43 17.84 38.72
CA LEU A 328 12.92 18.38 37.46
C LEU A 328 11.40 18.27 37.35
N LEU A 329 10.79 17.20 37.90
CA LEU A 329 9.36 16.95 37.73
C LEU A 329 8.50 17.41 38.90
N LEU A 330 9.00 17.39 40.14
CA LEU A 330 8.24 17.87 41.30
C LEU A 330 7.70 19.30 41.14
N PRO A 331 8.46 20.28 40.60
CA PRO A 331 7.95 21.64 40.35
C PRO A 331 6.70 21.71 39.47
N MET A 332 6.43 20.70 38.65
CA MET A 332 5.22 20.66 37.83
C MET A 332 3.94 20.67 38.68
N LEU A 333 4.00 20.15 39.91
CA LEU A 333 2.89 20.11 40.87
C LEU A 333 2.57 21.48 41.48
N GLU A 334 3.34 22.53 41.18
CA GLU A 334 2.93 23.91 41.54
C GLU A 334 1.81 24.43 40.64
N ASN A 335 1.58 23.81 39.48
CA ASN A 335 0.47 24.10 38.59
C ASN A 335 -0.67 23.12 38.85
N GLN A 336 -1.86 23.65 39.13
CA GLN A 336 -3.07 22.86 39.40
C GLN A 336 -3.41 21.92 38.23
N ASP A 337 -3.22 22.37 36.98
CA ASP A 337 -3.54 21.56 35.79
C ASP A 337 -2.70 20.29 35.68
N ASN A 338 -1.56 20.23 36.37
CA ASN A 338 -0.69 19.07 36.40
C ASN A 338 -1.02 18.07 37.53
N TYR A 339 -2.00 18.33 38.41
CA TYR A 339 -2.33 17.41 39.51
C TYR A 339 -2.86 16.06 39.04
N VAL A 340 -3.35 15.98 37.82
CA VAL A 340 -3.68 14.70 37.18
C VAL A 340 -2.45 13.78 36.99
N LEU A 341 -1.23 14.33 37.11
CA LEU A 341 0.05 13.60 37.10
C LEU A 341 0.58 13.31 38.52
N TYR A 342 -0.13 13.72 39.58
CA TYR A 342 0.36 13.64 40.96
C TYR A 342 0.79 12.23 41.33
N ASP A 343 -0.08 11.23 41.13
CA ASP A 343 0.18 9.85 41.53
C ASP A 343 1.42 9.29 40.80
N ASN A 344 1.56 9.55 39.49
CA ASN A 344 2.70 9.12 38.69
C ASN A 344 4.01 9.77 39.20
N ILE A 345 4.00 11.09 39.44
CA ILE A 345 5.18 11.81 39.94
C ILE A 345 5.58 11.30 41.32
N ILE A 346 4.62 11.06 42.22
CA ILE A 346 4.91 10.54 43.56
C ILE A 346 5.38 9.09 43.51
N SER A 347 4.81 8.24 42.66
CA SER A 347 5.31 6.87 42.45
C SER A 347 6.76 6.87 42.00
N MET A 348 7.08 7.66 40.97
CA MET A 348 8.44 7.82 40.46
C MET A 348 9.41 8.31 41.56
N VAL A 349 9.03 9.30 42.37
CA VAL A 349 9.87 9.78 43.49
C VAL A 349 10.08 8.69 44.55
N ASN A 350 9.06 7.87 44.83
CA ASN A 350 9.17 6.76 45.76
C ASN A 350 10.10 5.66 45.24
N GLU A 351 9.96 5.29 43.97
CA GLU A 351 10.79 4.27 43.31
C GLU A 351 12.27 4.67 43.25
N LEU A 352 12.55 5.97 43.08
CA LEU A 352 13.91 6.53 43.15
C LEU A 352 14.44 6.66 44.60
N GLY A 353 13.67 6.29 45.62
CA GLY A 353 14.07 6.40 47.02
C GLY A 353 14.14 7.84 47.56
N GLU A 354 13.53 8.80 46.85
CA GLU A 354 13.64 10.24 47.12
C GLU A 354 12.44 10.79 47.94
N ALA A 355 11.52 9.92 48.37
CA ALA A 355 10.27 10.27 49.05
C ALA A 355 10.46 11.10 50.33
N GLU A 356 11.28 10.61 51.25
CA GLU A 356 11.46 11.23 52.58
C GLU A 356 12.07 12.63 52.46
N LYS A 357 13.11 12.75 51.62
CA LYS A 357 13.81 14.01 51.34
C LYS A 357 12.88 15.05 50.72
N ASN A 358 11.94 14.64 49.86
CA ASN A 358 11.07 15.56 49.13
C ASN A 358 9.69 15.78 49.76
N ALA A 359 9.34 15.08 50.85
CA ALA A 359 8.01 15.11 51.45
C ALA A 359 7.53 16.54 51.82
N GLU A 360 8.40 17.37 52.37
CA GLU A 360 8.07 18.76 52.71
C GLU A 360 7.88 19.64 51.47
N MET A 361 8.66 19.40 50.42
CA MET A 361 8.54 20.12 49.16
C MET A 361 7.22 19.78 48.46
N VAL A 362 6.85 18.51 48.40
CA VAL A 362 5.56 18.04 47.87
C VAL A 362 4.39 18.72 48.60
N ARG A 363 4.42 18.79 49.94
CA ARG A 363 3.39 19.47 50.74
C ARG A 363 3.26 20.95 50.39
N ARG A 364 4.38 21.64 50.16
CA ARG A 364 4.39 23.07 49.80
C ARG A 364 3.85 23.31 48.40
N MET A 365 4.19 22.47 47.44
CA MET A 365 3.65 22.52 46.08
C MET A 365 2.15 22.24 46.12
N ALA A 366 1.74 21.24 46.90
CA ALA A 366 0.35 20.89 47.15
C ALA A 366 -0.48 22.08 47.63
N PHE A 367 0.07 22.83 48.59
CA PHE A 367 -0.50 24.05 49.13
C PHE A 367 -0.54 25.15 48.04
N ARG A 368 0.58 25.46 47.37
CA ARG A 368 0.66 26.55 46.39
C ARG A 368 -0.36 26.43 45.27
N ALA A 369 -0.57 25.25 44.70
CA ALA A 369 -1.53 25.11 43.61
C ALA A 369 -2.98 25.27 44.10
N HIS A 370 -3.28 24.85 45.33
CA HIS A 370 -4.61 25.04 45.92
C HIS A 370 -4.92 26.51 46.21
N PHE A 371 -3.92 27.30 46.63
CA PHE A 371 -4.13 28.71 46.99
C PHE A 371 -4.06 29.67 45.80
N LYS A 372 -3.29 29.38 44.74
CA LYS A 372 -3.30 30.20 43.49
C LYS A 372 -4.68 30.30 42.84
N ARG A 373 -5.53 29.29 43.04
CA ARG A 373 -6.93 29.28 42.58
C ARG A 373 -7.78 30.36 43.25
N ASN A 374 -7.58 30.60 44.54
CA ASN A 374 -8.39 31.52 45.33
C ASN A 374 -8.05 33.00 45.07
N GLU A 375 -6.99 33.29 44.31
CA GLU A 375 -6.62 34.64 43.86
C GLU A 375 -7.09 34.95 42.42
N LEU A 376 -7.53 33.95 41.66
CA LEU A 376 -7.98 34.05 40.26
C LEU A 376 -9.49 33.87 40.08
N GLU A 377 -10.21 33.41 41.11
CA GLU A 377 -11.67 33.49 41.28
C GLU A 377 -12.04 34.79 42.02
#